data_AF-A0A518H419-F1
#
_entry.id   AF-A0A518H419-F1
#
_cell.length_a   1.000
_cell.length_b   1.000
_cell.length_c   1.000
_cell.angle_alpha   90.00
_cell.angle_beta   90.00
_cell.angle_gamma   90.00
#
_symmetry.space_group_name_H-M   'P 1'
#
loop_
_entity.id
_entity.type
_entity.pdbx_description
1 polymer ?
#
loop_
_entity_poly.entity_id
_entity_poly.type
_entity_poly.pdbx_seq_one_letter_code
_entity_poly.pdbx_strand_id
1 'polypeptide(L)'
;MHSWRVLILPWLDQRAIYERYRLDEPWDGPNNRELHDLIVSAYACPSHPEQGHATTYAAVVGPGTAWGGSGPMTLGDIEDGPGGTIVLVEVSGPSIHWMEPGDLRFDRMSFTINGSAEPPGVSSNHPGGANMLLGDGSVRFIKDGIEPADLRALLTVAGGEDVGEF
;
A
#
# COMPACT_ATOMS: atom_id res chain seq x y z
N MET A 1 -6.38 -13.27 10.24
CA MET A 1 -5.44 -12.42 9.47
C MET A 1 -6.03 -11.01 9.46
N HIS A 2 -5.24 -9.98 9.77
CA HIS A 2 -5.71 -8.60 9.90
C HIS A 2 -4.90 -7.68 9.00
N SER A 3 -5.52 -6.58 8.58
CA SER A 3 -4.87 -5.54 7.78
C SER A 3 -3.75 -4.88 8.57
N TRP A 4 -2.59 -4.64 7.92
CA TRP A 4 -1.50 -3.86 8.51
C TRP A 4 -1.97 -2.45 8.91
N ARG A 5 -2.96 -1.91 8.18
CA ARG A 5 -3.60 -0.62 8.48
C ARG A 5 -4.18 -0.65 9.90
N VAL A 6 -4.99 -1.66 10.22
CA VAL A 6 -5.53 -1.83 11.59
C VAL A 6 -4.42 -1.85 12.63
N LEU A 7 -3.35 -2.61 12.36
CA LEU A 7 -2.25 -2.79 13.31
C LEU A 7 -1.53 -1.48 13.63
N ILE A 8 -1.40 -0.55 12.68
CA ILE A 8 -0.67 0.71 12.87
C ILE A 8 -1.52 1.86 13.42
N LEU A 9 -2.83 1.70 13.56
CA LEU A 9 -3.74 2.75 14.07
C LEU A 9 -3.25 3.48 15.33
N PRO A 10 -2.64 2.81 16.34
CA PRO A 10 -2.15 3.50 17.54
C PRO A 10 -1.08 4.57 17.27
N TRP A 11 -0.32 4.43 16.17
CA TRP A 11 0.72 5.38 15.76
C TRP A 11 0.20 6.48 14.82
N LEU A 12 -1.07 6.38 14.40
CA LEU A 12 -1.76 7.38 13.57
C LEU A 12 -2.77 8.19 14.37
N ASP A 13 -2.59 8.28 15.69
CA ASP A 13 -3.52 8.90 16.63
C ASP A 13 -4.94 8.29 16.61
N GLN A 14 -5.09 7.05 16.13
CA GLN A 14 -6.37 6.32 16.06
C GLN A 14 -6.51 5.23 17.13
N ARG A 15 -5.85 5.39 18.28
CA ARG A 15 -5.87 4.39 19.38
C ARG A 15 -7.29 4.02 19.84
N ALA A 16 -8.21 4.98 19.87
CA ALA A 16 -9.60 4.73 20.25
C ALA A 16 -10.33 3.78 19.28
N ILE A 17 -9.99 3.80 17.99
CA ILE A 17 -10.53 2.85 17.00
C ILE A 17 -9.89 1.48 17.22
N TYR A 18 -8.56 1.44 17.41
CA TYR A 18 -7.82 0.21 17.65
C TYR A 18 -8.33 -0.56 18.88
N GLU A 19 -8.59 0.11 20.00
CA GLU A 19 -9.09 -0.52 21.23
C GLU A 19 -10.50 -1.13 21.08
N ARG A 20 -11.28 -0.67 20.09
CA ARG A 20 -12.60 -1.25 19.76
C ARG A 20 -12.50 -2.46 18.84
N TYR A 21 -11.44 -2.56 18.05
CA TYR A 21 -11.24 -3.65 17.09
C TYR A 21 -10.93 -4.97 17.81
N ARG A 22 -11.58 -6.04 17.37
CA ARG A 22 -11.44 -7.40 17.91
C ARG A 22 -10.49 -8.21 17.04
N LEU A 23 -9.28 -8.47 17.56
CA LEU A 23 -8.23 -9.25 16.90
C LEU A 23 -8.50 -10.78 16.94
N ASP A 24 -9.50 -11.22 17.68
CA ASP A 24 -9.93 -12.62 17.77
C ASP A 24 -10.99 -13.01 16.73
N GLU A 25 -11.44 -12.08 15.88
CA GLU A 25 -12.37 -12.33 14.79
C GLU A 25 -11.93 -11.66 13.47
N PRO A 26 -12.46 -12.09 12.30
CA PRO A 26 -12.19 -11.44 11.02
C PRO A 26 -12.58 -9.96 11.00
N TRP A 27 -12.05 -9.20 10.04
CA TRP A 27 -12.33 -7.77 9.89
C TRP A 27 -13.82 -7.46 9.62
N ASP A 28 -14.55 -8.40 9.01
CA ASP A 28 -15.98 -8.35 8.70
C ASP A 28 -16.83 -9.14 9.71
N GLY A 29 -16.22 -9.51 10.84
CA GLY A 29 -16.83 -10.20 11.97
C GLY A 29 -17.99 -9.42 12.62
N PRO A 30 -18.75 -10.05 13.53
CA PRO A 30 -19.93 -9.46 14.14
C PRO A 30 -19.63 -8.20 14.96
N ASN A 31 -18.46 -8.06 15.58
CA ASN A 31 -18.08 -6.87 16.35
C ASN A 31 -17.37 -5.84 15.45
N ASN A 32 -16.44 -6.29 14.58
CA ASN A 32 -15.65 -5.40 13.74
C ASN A 32 -16.47 -4.68 12.66
N ARG A 33 -17.58 -5.28 12.19
CA ARG A 33 -18.50 -4.60 11.26
C ARG A 33 -19.12 -3.32 11.82
N GLU A 34 -19.19 -3.17 13.14
CA GLU A 34 -19.64 -1.93 13.77
C GLU A 34 -18.69 -0.74 13.50
N LEU A 35 -17.49 -1.02 12.97
CA LEU A 35 -16.48 -0.03 12.61
C LEU A 35 -16.44 0.25 11.09
N HIS A 36 -17.24 -0.45 10.25
CA HIS A 36 -17.21 -0.29 8.79
C HIS A 36 -17.49 1.16 8.36
N ASP A 37 -18.37 1.87 9.07
CA ASP A 37 -18.73 3.23 8.71
C ASP A 37 -17.72 4.29 9.20
N LEU A 38 -16.64 3.87 9.87
CA LEU A 38 -15.59 4.80 10.29
C LEU A 38 -14.70 5.17 9.11
N ILE A 39 -14.43 6.46 8.98
CA ILE A 39 -13.49 7.02 8.01
C ILE A 39 -12.19 7.33 8.75
N VAL A 40 -11.08 6.74 8.30
CA VAL A 40 -9.75 7.04 8.79
C VAL A 40 -9.02 7.85 7.72
N SER A 41 -9.00 9.17 7.89
CA SER A 41 -8.44 10.09 6.88
C SER A 41 -6.96 9.81 6.55
N ALA A 42 -6.21 9.22 7.49
CA ALA A 42 -4.83 8.80 7.26
C ALA A 42 -4.67 7.74 6.15
N TYR A 43 -5.75 7.04 5.78
CA TYR A 43 -5.76 6.05 4.71
C TYR A 43 -6.34 6.55 3.39
N ALA A 44 -6.69 7.84 3.31
CA ALA A 44 -7.29 8.46 2.15
C ALA A 44 -6.42 9.60 1.62
N CYS A 45 -6.15 9.57 0.33
CA CYS A 45 -5.47 10.66 -0.36
C CYS A 45 -6.38 11.90 -0.35
N PRO A 46 -5.90 13.08 0.10
CA PRO A 46 -6.69 14.31 0.12
C PRO A 46 -7.16 14.78 -1.27
N SER A 47 -6.51 14.32 -2.34
CA SER A 47 -6.88 14.61 -3.73
C SER A 47 -7.85 13.58 -4.33
N HIS A 48 -8.19 12.52 -3.59
CA HIS A 48 -9.22 11.58 -4.02
C HIS A 48 -10.61 12.23 -3.83
N PRO A 49 -11.49 12.19 -4.86
CA PRO A 49 -12.74 12.94 -4.86
C PRO A 49 -13.77 12.46 -3.83
N GLU A 50 -13.70 11.20 -3.40
CA GLU A 50 -14.63 10.59 -2.45
C GLU A 50 -13.90 10.09 -1.21
N GLN A 51 -14.05 10.78 -0.07
CA GLN A 51 -13.56 10.22 1.20
C GLN A 51 -14.58 9.22 1.72
N GLY A 52 -14.23 7.94 1.65
CA GLY A 52 -15.07 6.83 2.11
C GLY A 52 -14.33 5.89 3.05
N HIS A 53 -14.89 4.69 3.22
CA HIS A 53 -14.30 3.62 4.03
C HIS A 53 -13.21 2.83 3.28
N ALA A 54 -13.02 3.14 1.99
CA ALA A 54 -11.95 2.59 1.20
C ALA A 54 -10.63 3.32 1.46
N THR A 55 -9.53 2.58 1.42
CA THR A 55 -8.18 3.15 1.43
C THR A 55 -7.70 3.48 0.03
N THR A 56 -6.86 4.51 -0.10
CA THR A 56 -6.15 4.85 -1.33
C THR A 56 -4.67 4.44 -1.30
N TYR A 57 -4.25 3.68 -0.28
CA TYR A 57 -2.86 3.25 -0.12
C TYR A 57 -2.82 1.75 0.06
N ALA A 58 -1.98 1.05 -0.70
CA ALA A 58 -1.81 -0.39 -0.62
C ALA A 58 -0.36 -0.81 -0.53
N ALA A 59 -0.13 -1.93 0.17
CA ALA A 59 1.11 -2.67 0.04
C ALA A 59 1.16 -3.39 -1.31
N VAL A 60 2.37 -3.72 -1.77
CA VAL A 60 2.55 -4.67 -2.88
C VAL A 60 3.07 -5.98 -2.30
N VAL A 61 2.20 -6.97 -2.25
CA VAL A 61 2.43 -8.25 -1.56
C VAL A 61 2.89 -9.33 -2.54
N GLY A 62 3.89 -10.10 -2.13
CA GLY A 62 4.42 -11.21 -2.92
C GLY A 62 5.90 -11.46 -2.67
N PRO A 63 6.42 -12.66 -2.99
CA PRO A 63 7.82 -12.99 -2.79
C PRO A 63 8.76 -11.94 -3.41
N GLY A 64 9.79 -11.53 -2.65
CA GLY A 64 10.79 -10.55 -3.11
C GLY A 64 10.39 -9.09 -2.93
N THR A 65 9.19 -8.77 -2.45
CA THR A 65 8.83 -7.41 -2.03
C THR A 65 9.07 -7.20 -0.53
N ALA A 66 8.94 -5.95 -0.06
CA ALA A 66 8.95 -5.64 1.37
C ALA A 66 7.86 -6.38 2.18
N TRP A 67 6.84 -6.91 1.47
CA TRP A 67 5.72 -7.67 2.01
C TRP A 67 5.74 -9.13 1.53
N GLY A 68 6.94 -9.73 1.56
CA GLY A 68 7.23 -11.07 1.04
C GLY A 68 6.43 -12.23 1.65
N GLY A 69 5.83 -12.04 2.83
CA GLY A 69 5.04 -13.06 3.51
C GLY A 69 5.84 -14.23 4.11
N SER A 70 7.17 -14.24 3.95
CA SER A 70 8.10 -15.27 4.46
C SER A 70 8.55 -15.04 5.91
N GLY A 71 8.15 -13.94 6.54
CA GLY A 71 8.54 -13.58 7.90
C GLY A 71 8.50 -12.07 8.13
N PRO A 72 8.92 -11.60 9.32
CA PRO A 72 9.11 -10.17 9.56
C PRO A 72 10.20 -9.61 8.65
N MET A 73 9.96 -8.42 8.09
CA MET A 73 10.92 -7.65 7.29
C MET A 73 11.38 -6.46 8.12
N THR A 74 12.69 -6.23 8.20
CA THR A 74 13.26 -5.00 8.78
C THR A 74 13.86 -4.13 7.69
N LEU A 75 14.12 -2.85 7.99
CA LEU A 75 14.79 -1.96 7.04
C LEU A 75 16.21 -2.44 6.69
N GLY A 76 16.87 -3.20 7.57
CA GLY A 76 18.18 -3.77 7.30
C GLY A 76 18.17 -4.96 6.34
N ASP A 77 16.99 -5.55 6.10
CA ASP A 77 16.81 -6.67 5.18
C ASP A 77 16.56 -6.21 3.73
N ILE A 78 16.43 -4.90 3.48
CA ILE A 78 16.26 -4.32 2.14
C ILE A 78 17.64 -4.14 1.51
N GLU A 79 18.08 -5.14 0.75
CA GLU A 79 19.40 -5.21 0.10
C GLU A 79 19.63 -4.08 -0.92
N ASP A 80 18.59 -3.70 -1.67
CA ASP A 80 18.64 -2.59 -2.64
C ASP A 80 18.61 -1.20 -1.98
N GLY A 81 18.51 -1.16 -0.65
CA GLY A 81 18.48 0.05 0.15
C GLY A 81 17.05 0.59 0.38
N PRO A 82 16.68 0.94 1.62
CA PRO A 82 15.33 1.44 1.92
C PRO A 82 14.89 2.68 1.13
N GLY A 83 15.83 3.55 0.73
CA GLY A 83 15.53 4.75 -0.06
C GLY A 83 15.34 4.49 -1.56
N GLY A 84 15.60 3.27 -2.04
CA GLY A 84 15.35 2.84 -3.42
C GLY A 84 14.14 1.91 -3.55
N THR A 85 13.58 1.45 -2.43
CA THR A 85 12.51 0.43 -2.43
C THR A 85 11.17 1.02 -2.00
N ILE A 86 10.18 0.90 -2.86
CA ILE A 86 8.78 1.24 -2.61
C ILE A 86 8.16 0.20 -1.68
N VAL A 87 7.53 0.67 -0.61
CA VAL A 87 6.83 -0.17 0.37
C VAL A 87 5.31 0.00 0.30
N LEU A 88 4.81 1.18 -0.02
CA LEU A 88 3.36 1.42 -0.23
C LEU A 88 3.15 2.23 -1.51
N VAL A 89 2.06 1.93 -2.20
CA VAL A 89 1.64 2.58 -3.45
C VAL A 89 0.27 3.22 -3.29
N GLU A 90 -0.01 4.26 -4.07
CA GLU A 90 -1.38 4.72 -4.24
C GLU A 90 -2.20 3.74 -5.10
N VAL A 91 -3.47 3.59 -4.71
CA VAL A 91 -4.51 2.88 -5.46
C VAL A 91 -5.79 3.71 -5.46
N SER A 92 -6.41 3.88 -6.62
CA SER A 92 -7.70 4.57 -6.77
C SER A 92 -8.85 3.63 -7.17
N GLY A 93 -8.61 2.31 -7.18
CA GLY A 93 -9.60 1.23 -7.29
C GLY A 93 -8.97 -0.14 -7.00
N PRO A 94 -9.72 -1.27 -7.00
CA PRO A 94 -11.05 -1.46 -6.38
C PRO A 94 -11.10 -0.93 -4.93
N SER A 95 -12.31 -0.77 -4.39
CA SER A 95 -12.52 -0.29 -3.01
C SER A 95 -12.04 -1.32 -1.98
N ILE A 96 -10.77 -1.23 -1.59
CA ILE A 96 -10.22 -2.00 -0.47
C ILE A 96 -10.67 -1.31 0.81
N HIS A 97 -11.49 -1.97 1.64
CA HIS A 97 -11.85 -1.40 2.93
C HIS A 97 -10.61 -1.33 3.83
N TRP A 98 -10.40 -0.25 4.59
CA TRP A 98 -9.14 -0.09 5.36
C TRP A 98 -8.88 -1.21 6.38
N MET A 99 -9.93 -1.86 6.91
CA MET A 99 -9.82 -3.04 7.78
C MET A 99 -9.56 -4.37 7.04
N GLU A 100 -9.81 -4.42 5.74
CA GLU A 100 -9.61 -5.62 4.94
C GLU A 100 -8.10 -5.89 4.77
N PRO A 101 -7.63 -7.13 4.99
CA PRO A 101 -6.24 -7.53 4.74
C PRO A 101 -5.96 -7.74 3.24
N GLY A 102 -6.53 -6.90 2.38
CA GLY A 102 -6.39 -6.93 0.93
C GLY A 102 -5.40 -5.87 0.46
N ASP A 103 -4.55 -6.23 -0.50
CA ASP A 103 -3.47 -5.39 -1.04
C ASP A 103 -3.15 -5.82 -2.49
N LEU A 104 -2.32 -5.03 -3.19
CA LEU A 104 -1.97 -5.28 -4.59
C LEU A 104 -1.00 -6.46 -4.69
N ARG A 105 -1.27 -7.41 -5.58
CA ARG A 105 -0.46 -8.62 -5.73
C ARG A 105 0.63 -8.44 -6.77
N PHE A 106 1.89 -8.59 -6.37
CA PHE A 106 3.05 -8.45 -7.26
C PHE A 106 2.99 -9.39 -8.48
N ASP A 107 2.52 -10.63 -8.30
CA ASP A 107 2.42 -11.63 -9.36
C ASP A 107 1.27 -11.39 -10.36
N ARG A 108 0.41 -10.40 -10.10
CA ARG A 108 -0.81 -10.15 -10.88
C ARG A 108 -0.99 -8.69 -11.31
N MET A 109 -0.07 -7.80 -10.96
CA MET A 109 -0.21 -6.39 -11.27
C MET A 109 0.32 -6.01 -12.66
N SER A 110 -0.13 -4.89 -13.20
CA SER A 110 0.24 -4.40 -14.53
C SER A 110 1.68 -3.87 -14.65
N PHE A 111 2.31 -3.50 -13.52
CA PHE A 111 3.55 -2.71 -13.49
C PHE A 111 3.44 -1.41 -14.30
N THR A 112 2.27 -0.80 -14.29
CA THR A 112 2.02 0.54 -14.84
C THR A 112 1.31 1.40 -13.79
N ILE A 113 1.42 2.71 -13.94
CA ILE A 113 0.70 3.70 -13.12
C ILE A 113 -0.41 4.29 -13.98
N ASN A 114 -1.63 4.35 -13.44
CA ASN A 114 -2.82 4.85 -14.15
C ASN A 114 -3.10 4.11 -15.48
N GLY A 115 -2.76 2.82 -15.53
CA GLY A 115 -3.01 1.95 -16.67
C GLY A 115 -4.47 1.50 -16.80
N SER A 116 -4.70 0.44 -17.60
CA SER A 116 -6.01 -0.20 -17.68
C SER A 116 -6.43 -0.80 -16.32
N ALA A 117 -7.74 -0.95 -16.12
CA ALA A 117 -8.28 -1.52 -14.88
C ALA A 117 -7.87 -2.99 -14.65
N GLU A 118 -7.60 -3.73 -15.72
CA GLU A 118 -7.20 -5.13 -15.67
C GLU A 118 -5.94 -5.36 -16.53
N PRO A 119 -4.90 -6.04 -16.01
CA PRO A 119 -4.71 -6.40 -14.59
C PRO A 119 -4.62 -5.15 -13.68
N PRO A 120 -4.89 -5.26 -12.37
CA PRO A 120 -4.84 -4.12 -11.45
C PRO A 120 -3.41 -3.55 -11.37
N GLY A 121 -3.29 -2.27 -11.04
CA GLY A 121 -1.99 -1.60 -10.98
C GLY A 121 -2.00 -0.43 -10.00
N VAL A 122 -0.88 0.27 -9.94
CA VAL A 122 -0.80 1.54 -9.22
C VAL A 122 -1.75 2.52 -9.89
N SER A 123 -2.53 3.24 -9.08
CA SER A 123 -3.50 4.18 -9.62
C SER A 123 -3.72 5.35 -8.66
N SER A 124 -3.88 6.53 -9.23
CA SER A 124 -3.93 7.78 -8.48
C SER A 124 -4.79 8.82 -9.18
N ASN A 125 -5.38 9.73 -8.39
CA ASN A 125 -6.07 10.91 -8.90
C ASN A 125 -5.12 12.09 -9.13
N HIS A 126 -3.83 11.94 -8.80
CA HIS A 126 -2.84 12.96 -9.10
C HIS A 126 -2.49 12.96 -10.60
N PRO A 127 -2.49 14.13 -11.28
CA PRO A 127 -2.16 14.20 -12.69
C PRO A 127 -0.70 13.78 -12.98
N GLY A 128 -0.51 12.85 -13.91
CA GLY A 128 0.80 12.48 -14.46
C GLY A 128 1.62 11.48 -13.65
N GLY A 129 1.04 10.86 -12.61
CA GLY A 129 1.77 9.91 -11.76
C GLY A 129 1.04 9.57 -10.46
N ALA A 130 1.79 9.01 -9.51
CA ALA A 130 1.29 8.60 -8.20
C ALA A 130 2.34 8.85 -7.12
N ASN A 131 1.90 9.13 -5.88
CA ASN A 131 2.80 9.15 -4.74
C ASN A 131 3.06 7.75 -4.22
N MET A 132 4.30 7.46 -3.86
CA MET A 132 4.72 6.18 -3.30
C MET A 132 5.59 6.40 -2.07
N LEU A 133 5.40 5.55 -1.06
CA LEU A 133 6.22 5.54 0.15
C LEU A 133 7.40 4.60 -0.06
N LEU A 134 8.60 5.09 0.24
CA LEU A 134 9.82 4.28 0.26
C LEU A 134 10.11 3.72 1.65
N GLY A 135 10.95 2.69 1.72
CA GLY A 135 11.35 2.04 2.97
C GLY A 135 12.05 2.97 3.96
N ASP A 136 12.70 4.05 3.50
CA ASP A 136 13.31 5.06 4.37
C ASP A 136 12.30 6.08 4.95
N GLY A 137 11.02 5.97 4.60
CA GLY A 137 9.95 6.85 5.03
C GLY A 137 9.75 8.10 4.16
N SER A 138 10.57 8.29 3.12
CA SER A 138 10.37 9.36 2.15
C SER A 138 9.22 9.04 1.18
N VAL A 139 8.59 10.09 0.65
CA VAL A 139 7.54 9.97 -0.37
C VAL A 139 8.07 10.51 -1.69
N ARG A 140 7.87 9.74 -2.77
CA ARG A 140 8.26 10.15 -4.13
C ARG A 140 7.06 10.13 -5.05
N PHE A 141 6.97 11.15 -5.89
CA PHE A 141 6.00 11.21 -6.97
C PHE A 141 6.60 10.55 -8.21
N ILE A 142 6.08 9.39 -8.59
CA ILE A 142 6.59 8.62 -9.74
C ILE A 142 5.66 8.86 -10.94
N LYS A 143 6.26 9.24 -12.07
CA LYS A 143 5.52 9.56 -13.30
C LYS A 143 4.88 8.32 -13.91
N ASP A 144 3.74 8.51 -14.55
CA ASP A 144 3.02 7.43 -15.25
C ASP A 144 3.72 6.87 -16.49
N GLY A 145 4.72 7.60 -17.01
CA GLY A 145 5.62 7.13 -18.06
C GLY A 145 6.84 6.33 -17.59
N ILE A 146 6.90 5.89 -16.33
CA ILE A 146 7.98 5.00 -15.86
C ILE A 146 7.96 3.68 -16.66
N GLU A 147 9.14 3.17 -17.01
CA GLU A 147 9.24 1.87 -17.67
C GLU A 147 8.78 0.76 -16.71
N PRO A 148 7.98 -0.23 -17.16
CA PRO A 148 7.49 -1.28 -16.27
C PRO A 148 8.58 -2.09 -15.56
N ALA A 149 9.76 -2.20 -16.18
CA ALA A 149 10.92 -2.86 -15.58
C ALA A 149 11.47 -2.07 -14.38
N ASP A 150 11.52 -0.74 -14.48
CA ASP A 150 12.00 0.13 -13.41
C ASP A 150 11.00 0.13 -12.24
N LEU A 151 9.69 0.24 -12.51
CA LEU A 151 8.68 0.14 -11.47
C LEU A 151 8.73 -1.22 -10.76
N ARG A 152 8.98 -2.30 -11.50
CA ARG A 152 9.14 -3.64 -10.94
C ARG A 152 10.36 -3.72 -10.01
N ALA A 153 11.49 -3.18 -10.42
CA ALA A 153 12.73 -3.16 -9.64
C ALA A 153 12.56 -2.37 -8.34
N LEU A 154 11.92 -1.18 -8.41
CA LEU A 154 11.62 -0.37 -7.24
C LEU A 154 10.69 -1.07 -6.23
N LEU A 155 9.93 -2.09 -6.63
CA LEU A 155 9.03 -2.85 -5.77
C LEU A 155 9.69 -4.10 -5.14
N THR A 156 10.93 -4.41 -5.49
CA THR A 156 11.70 -5.53 -4.91
C THR A 156 12.73 -5.06 -3.89
N VAL A 157 13.08 -5.96 -2.96
CA VAL A 157 14.04 -5.66 -1.88
C VAL A 157 15.48 -6.06 -2.20
N ALA A 158 15.68 -6.93 -3.19
CA ALA A 158 16.97 -7.57 -3.50
C ALA A 158 17.07 -7.98 -4.98
N GLY A 159 16.66 -7.09 -5.88
CA GLY A 159 16.77 -7.27 -7.33
C GLY A 159 18.13 -6.85 -7.90
N GLY A 160 18.82 -5.90 -7.24
CA GLY A 160 20.15 -5.42 -7.63
C GLY A 160 20.19 -4.53 -8.88
N GLU A 161 19.04 -4.07 -9.37
CA GLU A 161 18.95 -3.17 -10.50
C GLU A 161 19.30 -1.71 -10.11
N ASP A 162 20.07 -1.03 -10.97
CA ASP A 162 20.36 0.40 -10.82
C ASP A 162 19.26 1.22 -11.52
N VAL A 163 18.22 1.54 -10.76
CA VAL A 163 17.17 2.47 -11.20
C VAL A 163 17.67 3.88 -10.92
N GLY A 164 17.90 4.66 -11.98
CA GLY A 164 18.38 6.05 -11.89
C GLY A 164 17.41 6.99 -11.16
N GLU A 165 17.57 8.31 -11.28
CA GLU A 165 16.64 9.22 -10.58
C GLU A 165 15.19 9.09 -11.08
N PHE A 166 14.27 8.84 -10.14
CA PHE A 166 12.82 8.71 -10.36
C PHE A 166 12.01 9.73 -9.54
#